data_AF-A0A398B985-F1
#
_entry.id   AF-A0A398B985-F1
#
_cell.length_a   1.000
_cell.length_b   1.000
_cell.length_c   1.000
_cell.angle_alpha   90.00
_cell.angle_beta   90.00
_cell.angle_gamma   90.00
#
_symmetry.space_group_name_H-M   'P 1'
#
loop_
_entity.id
_entity.type
_entity.pdbx_description
1 polymer ?
#
loop_
_entity_poly.entity_id
_entity_poly.type
_entity_poly.pdbx_seq_one_letter_code
_entity_poly.pdbx_strand_id
1 'polypeptide(L)'
;MASEFKDDYEYVPAEKVDIKDLPPLDPETSKIMKQEFGTGSKLTIFYYIFILSIPILNWYAPEFFFSRIWGGMTYSWFFTSIVAMVLAFGIAYIHTYLYEKRLKKYEGENNTDSQERRNVN
;
A
#
# COMPACT_ATOMS: atom_id res chain seq x y z
N MET A 1 -2.53 31.35 -29.87
CA MET A 1 -3.49 31.25 -28.75
C MET A 1 -2.84 30.49 -27.59
N ALA A 2 -1.75 31.02 -27.03
CA ALA A 2 -0.92 30.31 -26.02
C ALA A 2 -0.49 31.25 -24.88
N SER A 3 -1.29 32.28 -24.60
CA SER A 3 -0.96 33.37 -23.67
C SER A 3 -2.02 33.64 -22.61
N GLU A 4 -3.06 32.79 -22.49
CA GLU A 4 -4.21 33.02 -21.60
C GLU A 4 -4.27 32.12 -20.35
N PHE A 5 -3.18 31.41 -20.01
CA PHE A 5 -3.14 30.51 -18.84
C PHE A 5 -2.11 30.90 -17.78
N LYS A 6 -1.75 32.19 -17.66
CA LYS A 6 -0.65 32.64 -16.78
C LYS A 6 -1.08 33.28 -15.46
N ASP A 7 -2.37 33.51 -15.21
CA ASP A 7 -2.79 34.40 -14.11
C ASP A 7 -3.47 33.71 -12.90
N ASP A 8 -3.68 32.38 -12.90
CA ASP A 8 -4.48 31.69 -11.87
C ASP A 8 -3.69 30.86 -10.83
N TYR A 9 -2.39 31.12 -10.67
CA TYR A 9 -1.62 30.50 -9.58
C TYR A 9 -0.88 31.57 -8.79
N GLU A 10 -1.60 32.18 -7.85
CA GLU A 10 -1.03 33.04 -6.82
C GLU A 10 0.00 32.21 -6.02
N TYR A 11 1.28 32.52 -6.22
CA TYR A 11 2.38 31.88 -5.49
C TYR A 11 2.29 32.29 -4.02
N VAL A 12 1.67 31.46 -3.20
CA VAL A 12 1.66 31.64 -1.75
C VAL A 12 2.99 31.09 -1.24
N PRO A 13 3.85 31.91 -0.59
CA PRO A 13 5.06 31.40 0.02
C PRO A 13 4.67 30.28 0.99
N ALA A 14 5.35 29.14 0.92
CA ALA A 14 5.12 28.00 1.81
C ALA A 14 5.56 28.36 3.25
N GLU A 15 4.82 29.25 3.88
CA GLU A 15 4.88 29.49 5.31
C GLU A 15 4.39 28.22 6.01
N LYS A 16 5.03 27.85 7.11
CA LYS A 16 4.71 26.61 7.83
C LYS A 16 3.32 26.74 8.42
N VAL A 17 2.32 26.17 7.74
CA VAL A 17 0.95 26.05 8.24
C VAL A 17 0.99 25.19 9.51
N ASP A 18 0.52 25.74 10.63
CA ASP A 18 0.40 24.99 11.88
C ASP A 18 -0.69 23.93 11.72
N ILE A 19 -0.43 22.70 12.17
CA ILE A 19 -1.28 21.52 11.94
C ILE A 19 -2.70 21.73 12.51
N LYS A 20 -2.82 22.61 13.50
CA LYS A 20 -4.06 22.95 14.20
C LYS A 20 -5.00 23.82 13.38
N ASP A 21 -4.49 24.54 12.38
CA ASP A 21 -5.26 25.45 11.54
C ASP A 21 -5.78 24.76 10.26
N LEU A 22 -5.42 23.49 10.05
CA LEU A 22 -5.95 22.71 8.94
C LEU A 22 -7.38 22.25 9.23
N PRO A 23 -8.30 22.39 8.25
CA PRO A 23 -9.65 21.86 8.37
C PRO A 23 -9.59 20.34 8.58
N PRO A 24 -10.55 19.77 9.33
CA PRO A 24 -10.60 18.32 9.57
C PRO A 24 -10.66 17.58 8.23
N LEU A 25 -9.93 16.47 8.16
CA LEU A 25 -9.82 15.67 6.95
C LEU A 25 -11.21 15.23 6.48
N ASP A 26 -11.47 15.39 5.18
CA ASP A 26 -12.72 14.94 4.57
C ASP A 26 -13.03 13.49 4.98
N PRO A 27 -14.28 13.18 5.36
CA PRO A 27 -14.65 11.86 5.88
C PRO A 27 -14.34 10.70 4.92
N GLU A 28 -14.36 10.92 3.61
CA GLU A 28 -13.95 9.91 2.63
C GLU A 28 -12.44 9.70 2.68
N THR A 29 -11.68 10.79 2.66
CA THR A 29 -10.20 10.75 2.73
C THR A 29 -9.73 10.08 4.03
N SER A 30 -10.33 10.42 5.17
CA SER A 30 -10.05 9.81 6.46
C SER A 30 -10.29 8.29 6.47
N LYS A 31 -11.39 7.85 5.85
CA LYS A 31 -11.73 6.42 5.76
C LYS A 31 -10.75 5.65 4.88
N ILE A 32 -10.38 6.20 3.71
CA ILE A 32 -9.39 5.61 2.81
C ILE A 32 -8.03 5.53 3.51
N MET A 33 -7.58 6.64 4.10
CA MET A 33 -6.29 6.72 4.77
C MET A 33 -6.17 5.71 5.92
N LYS A 34 -7.22 5.53 6.72
CA LYS A 34 -7.25 4.55 7.82
C LYS A 34 -7.19 3.11 7.30
N GLN A 35 -7.79 2.84 6.15
CA GLN A 35 -7.80 1.51 5.53
C GLN A 35 -6.44 1.18 4.88
N GLU A 36 -5.80 2.15 4.24
CA GLU A 36 -4.43 2.05 3.71
C GLU A 36 -3.43 1.87 4.86
N PHE A 37 -3.56 2.65 5.93
CA PHE A 37 -2.69 2.55 7.11
C PHE A 37 -2.78 1.17 7.78
N GLY A 38 -3.99 0.60 7.90
CA GLY A 38 -4.18 -0.76 8.44
C GLY A 38 -3.57 -1.84 7.54
N THR A 39 -3.66 -1.67 6.22
CA THR A 39 -3.06 -2.59 5.24
C THR A 39 -1.54 -2.52 5.27
N GLY A 40 -0.98 -1.30 5.26
CA GLY A 40 0.45 -1.06 5.40
C GLY A 40 1.01 -1.59 6.72
N SER A 41 0.33 -1.36 7.84
CA SER A 41 0.76 -1.84 9.16
C SER A 41 0.87 -3.36 9.22
N LYS A 42 -0.11 -4.09 8.66
CA LYS A 42 -0.06 -5.56 8.58
C LYS A 42 1.12 -6.03 7.74
N LEU A 43 1.37 -5.37 6.61
CA LEU A 43 2.50 -5.69 5.74
C LEU A 43 3.84 -5.45 6.46
N THR A 44 3.97 -4.33 7.17
CA THR A 44 5.16 -4.00 7.97
C THR A 44 5.41 -5.03 9.07
N ILE A 45 4.38 -5.45 9.81
CA ILE A 45 4.51 -6.49 10.84
C ILE A 45 4.99 -7.80 10.21
N PHE A 46 4.39 -8.21 9.10
CA PHE A 46 4.76 -9.44 8.41
C PHE A 46 6.20 -9.39 7.88
N TYR A 47 6.61 -8.22 7.37
CA TYR A 47 7.96 -7.97 6.91
C TYR A 47 9.00 -8.05 8.04
N TYR A 48 8.69 -7.47 9.20
CA TYR A 48 9.56 -7.58 10.38
C TYR A 48 9.67 -9.01 10.90
N ILE A 49 8.56 -9.76 10.94
CA ILE A 49 8.59 -11.18 11.28
C ILE A 49 9.50 -11.94 10.31
N PHE A 50 9.40 -11.67 9.01
CA PHE A 50 10.25 -12.30 8.01
C PHE A 50 11.74 -11.96 8.21
N ILE A 51 12.08 -10.68 8.33
CA ILE A 51 13.48 -10.26 8.56
C ILE A 51 14.05 -10.86 9.83
N LEU A 52 13.29 -10.85 10.93
CA LEU A 52 13.73 -11.39 12.22
C LEU A 52 13.77 -12.92 12.23
N SER A 53 12.98 -13.59 11.40
CA SER A 53 13.04 -15.04 11.28
C SER A 53 14.40 -15.53 10.77
N ILE A 54 15.07 -14.76 9.89
CA ILE A 54 16.38 -15.12 9.32
C ILE A 54 17.47 -15.28 10.40
N PRO A 55 17.78 -14.27 11.26
CA PRO A 55 18.77 -14.43 12.32
C PRO A 55 18.33 -15.45 13.38
N ILE A 56 17.03 -15.57 13.68
CA ILE A 56 16.52 -16.58 14.63
C ILE A 56 16.81 -17.99 14.11
N LEU A 57 16.49 -18.25 12.84
CA LEU A 57 16.73 -19.54 12.19
C LEU A 57 18.23 -19.83 12.04
N ASN A 58 19.01 -18.79 11.72
CA ASN A 58 20.46 -18.90 11.62
C ASN A 58 21.13 -19.20 12.97
N TRP A 59 20.59 -18.67 14.07
CA TRP A 59 21.03 -19.02 15.42
C TRP A 59 20.63 -20.45 15.80
N TYR A 60 19.39 -20.85 15.48
CA TYR A 60 18.84 -22.12 15.95
C TYR A 60 19.36 -23.34 15.18
N ALA A 61 19.66 -23.19 13.88
CA ALA A 61 20.14 -24.30 13.04
C ALA A 61 21.21 -23.85 12.02
N PRO A 62 22.36 -23.34 12.47
CA PRO A 62 23.41 -22.81 11.60
C PRO A 62 23.95 -23.86 10.62
N GLU A 63 24.19 -25.09 11.08
CA GLU A 63 24.72 -26.16 10.22
C GLU A 63 23.77 -26.50 9.07
N PHE A 64 22.46 -26.44 9.30
CA PHE A 64 21.46 -26.70 8.27
C PHE A 64 21.33 -25.51 7.30
N PHE A 65 21.20 -24.29 7.81
CA PHE A 65 20.99 -23.10 6.97
C PHE A 65 22.22 -22.68 6.15
N PHE A 66 23.42 -22.97 6.65
CA PHE A 66 24.67 -22.79 5.90
C PHE A 66 25.07 -24.01 5.06
N SER A 67 24.39 -25.15 5.21
CA SER A 67 24.68 -26.29 4.36
C SER A 67 24.40 -25.95 2.89
N ARG A 68 25.33 -26.35 2.03
CA ARG A 68 25.27 -26.06 0.60
C ARG A 68 24.38 -27.08 -0.08
N ILE A 69 23.38 -26.59 -0.80
CA ILE A 69 22.59 -27.35 -1.74
C ILE A 69 23.31 -27.32 -3.10
N TRP A 70 22.81 -28.12 -4.04
CA TRP A 70 23.28 -28.19 -5.41
C TRP A 70 23.41 -26.80 -6.07
N GLY A 71 24.55 -26.55 -6.73
CA GLY A 71 24.84 -25.28 -7.39
C GLY A 71 25.48 -24.20 -6.51
N GLY A 72 25.87 -24.50 -5.27
CA GLY A 72 26.57 -23.55 -4.39
C GLY A 72 25.66 -22.59 -3.62
N MET A 73 24.33 -22.75 -3.75
CA MET A 73 23.32 -22.02 -2.99
C MET A 73 23.10 -22.67 -1.63
N THR A 74 23.07 -21.90 -0.54
CA THR A 74 22.77 -22.43 0.80
C THR A 74 21.26 -22.54 1.03
N TYR A 75 20.83 -23.39 1.98
CA TYR A 75 19.42 -23.47 2.38
C TYR A 75 18.83 -22.12 2.79
N SER A 76 19.64 -21.25 3.42
CA SER A 76 19.22 -19.89 3.75
C SER A 76 18.78 -19.09 2.51
N TRP A 77 19.59 -19.10 1.44
CA TRP A 77 19.26 -18.41 0.20
C TRP A 77 18.04 -19.01 -0.51
N PHE A 78 17.89 -20.33 -0.47
CA PHE A 78 16.73 -21.02 -1.06
C PHE A 78 15.42 -20.72 -0.32
N PHE A 79 15.42 -20.79 1.01
CA PHE A 79 14.23 -20.43 1.80
C PHE A 79 13.88 -18.95 1.67
N THR A 80 14.89 -18.08 1.65
CA THR A 80 14.70 -16.64 1.47
C THR A 80 14.01 -16.34 0.14
N SER A 81 14.40 -17.01 -0.95
CA SER A 81 13.80 -16.79 -2.27
C SER A 81 12.35 -17.30 -2.35
N ILE A 82 12.04 -18.45 -1.74
CA ILE A 82 10.66 -18.96 -1.65
C ILE A 82 9.78 -17.96 -0.89
N VAL A 83 10.23 -17.49 0.28
CA VAL A 83 9.44 -16.56 1.06
C VAL A 83 9.30 -15.20 0.36
N ALA A 84 10.35 -14.73 -0.31
CA ALA A 84 10.28 -13.54 -1.15
C ALA A 84 9.26 -13.69 -2.29
N MET A 85 9.19 -14.87 -2.91
CA MET A 85 8.17 -15.17 -3.93
C MET A 85 6.76 -15.10 -3.34
N VAL A 86 6.53 -15.72 -2.18
CA VAL A 86 5.23 -15.67 -1.49
C VAL A 86 4.85 -14.24 -1.11
N LEU A 87 5.80 -13.43 -0.62
CA LEU A 87 5.58 -12.02 -0.31
C LEU A 87 5.21 -11.22 -1.57
N ALA A 88 5.91 -11.43 -2.69
CA ALA A 88 5.61 -10.76 -3.94
C ALA A 88 4.20 -11.09 -4.44
N PHE A 89 3.80 -12.37 -4.39
CA PHE A 89 2.44 -12.81 -4.71
C PHE A 89 1.40 -12.23 -3.74
N GLY A 90 1.70 -12.17 -2.45
CA GLY A 90 0.81 -11.60 -1.44
C GLY A 90 0.55 -10.12 -1.67
N ILE A 91 1.59 -9.34 -1.97
CA ILE A 91 1.47 -7.92 -2.31
C ILE A 91 0.68 -7.75 -3.61
N ALA A 92 0.99 -8.51 -4.65
CA ALA A 92 0.28 -8.45 -5.93
C ALA A 92 -1.22 -8.78 -5.76
N TYR A 93 -1.55 -9.80 -4.97
CA TYR A 93 -2.93 -10.19 -4.67
C TYR A 93 -3.68 -9.11 -3.88
N ILE A 94 -3.05 -8.54 -2.85
CA ILE A 94 -3.65 -7.42 -2.11
C ILE A 94 -3.88 -6.24 -3.07
N HIS A 95 -2.91 -5.93 -3.93
CA HIS A 95 -2.99 -4.83 -4.87
C HIS A 95 -4.13 -5.03 -5.89
N THR A 96 -4.32 -6.25 -6.41
CA THR A 96 -5.44 -6.55 -7.32
C THR A 96 -6.79 -6.58 -6.60
N TYR A 97 -6.88 -7.16 -5.40
CA TYR A 97 -8.13 -7.19 -4.63
C TYR A 97 -8.58 -5.79 -4.20
N LEU A 98 -7.65 -4.91 -3.79
CA LEU A 98 -7.94 -3.51 -3.54
C LEU A 98 -8.38 -2.78 -4.81
N TYR A 99 -7.78 -3.12 -5.95
CA TYR A 99 -8.17 -2.56 -7.25
C TYR A 99 -9.62 -2.90 -7.60
N GLU A 100 -10.00 -4.18 -7.51
CA GLU A 100 -11.37 -4.63 -7.77
C GLU A 100 -12.38 -4.02 -6.79
N LYS A 101 -11.99 -3.89 -5.51
CA LYS A 101 -12.83 -3.26 -4.49
C LYS A 101 -13.05 -1.77 -4.77
N ARG A 102 -12.04 -1.06 -5.26
CA ARG A 102 -12.18 0.35 -5.67
C ARG A 102 -13.05 0.49 -6.91
N LEU A 103 -12.85 -0.34 -7.94
CA LEU A 103 -13.67 -0.35 -9.16
C LEU A 103 -15.17 -0.52 -8.84
N LYS A 104 -15.53 -1.51 -8.01
CA LYS A 104 -16.93 -1.73 -7.61
C LYS A 104 -17.54 -0.58 -6.81
N LYS A 105 -16.74 0.15 -6.01
CA LYS A 105 -17.23 1.32 -5.27
C LYS A 105 -17.57 2.47 -6.23
N TYR A 106 -16.70 2.75 -7.19
CA TYR A 106 -16.92 3.80 -8.20
C TYR A 106 -18.05 3.48 -9.17
N GLU A 107 -18.25 2.20 -9.54
CA GLU A 107 -19.42 1.79 -10.33
C GLU A 107 -20.73 1.91 -9.54
N GLY A 108 -20.73 1.66 -8.22
CA GLY A 108 -21.92 1.82 -7.37
C GLY A 108 -22.34 3.28 -7.14
N GLU A 109 -21.36 4.17 -6.91
CA GLU A 109 -21.62 5.61 -6.71
C GLU A 109 -22.14 6.28 -8.00
N ASN A 110 -21.57 5.96 -9.17
CA ASN A 110 -22.05 6.50 -10.46
C ASN A 110 -23.48 6.08 -10.81
N ASN A 111 -23.89 4.85 -10.46
CA ASN A 111 -25.26 4.38 -10.71
C ASN A 111 -26.28 5.05 -9.78
N THR A 112 -25.89 5.40 -8.55
CA THR A 112 -26.78 6.03 -7.56
C THR A 112 -27.02 7.51 -7.91
N ASP A 113 -25.96 8.26 -8.26
CA ASP A 113 -26.08 9.67 -8.71
C ASP A 113 -26.90 9.77 -10.03
N SER A 114 -26.77 8.77 -10.90
CA SER A 114 -27.56 8.68 -12.15
C SER A 114 -29.04 8.33 -11.94
N GLN A 115 -29.39 7.67 -10.83
CA GLN A 115 -30.78 7.36 -10.46
C GLN A 115 -31.43 8.50 -9.67
N GLU A 116 -30.68 9.15 -8.79
CA GLU A 116 -31.16 10.31 -8.04
C GLU A 116 -31.51 11.45 -9.00
N ARG A 117 -30.63 11.80 -9.95
CA ARG A 117 -30.90 12.82 -10.99
C ARG A 117 -32.07 12.48 -11.93
N ARG A 118 -32.44 11.20 -12.06
CA ARG A 118 -33.61 10.76 -12.84
C ARG A 118 -34.92 10.81 -12.05
N ASN A 119 -34.87 10.82 -10.72
CA ASN A 119 -36.05 10.90 -9.86
C ASN A 119 -36.44 12.34 -9.49
N VAL A 120 -35.54 13.32 -9.70
CA VAL A 120 -35.81 14.76 -9.45
C VAL A 120 -36.33 15.51 -10.69
N ASN A 121 -36.51 14.82 -11.82
CA ASN A 121 -36.94 15.38 -13.11
C ASN A 121 -38.19 14.66 -13.60
#